data_AF-A0A345ZK27-F1
#
_entry.id   AF-A0A345ZK27-F1
#
_cell.length_a   1.000
_cell.length_b   1.000
_cell.length_c   1.000
_cell.angle_alpha   90.00
_cell.angle_beta   90.00
_cell.angle_gamma   90.00
#
_symmetry.space_group_name_H-M   'P 1'
#
loop_
_entity.id
_entity.type
_entity.pdbx_description
1 polymer ?
#
loop_
_entity_poly.entity_id
_entity_poly.type
_entity_poly.pdbx_seq_one_letter_code
_entity_poly.pdbx_strand_id
1 'polypeptide(L)'
;MSPERQREIASMGGRAAHRSGNAHEFDSNEARNAGRKGGEAVSRNRDHMASIGRKGGEVVSGDRDHMAAIGRRGGEASRRVVRAAELN
;
A
#
# COMPACT_ATOMS: atom_id res chain seq x y z
N MET A 1 -9.87 39.61 4.47
CA MET A 1 -10.44 38.33 3.97
C MET A 1 -10.35 37.31 5.08
N SER A 2 -11.40 36.54 5.37
CA SER A 2 -11.37 35.56 6.46
C SER A 2 -10.75 34.22 6.01
N PRO A 3 -10.15 33.42 6.91
CA PRO A 3 -9.61 32.10 6.59
C PRO A 3 -10.65 31.17 5.96
N GLU A 4 -11.90 31.25 6.39
CA GLU A 4 -13.01 30.43 5.89
C GLU A 4 -13.29 30.76 4.44
N ARG A 5 -13.37 32.06 4.11
CA ARG A 5 -13.62 32.53 2.74
C ARG A 5 -12.46 32.21 1.81
N GLN A 6 -11.23 32.18 2.32
CA GLN A 6 -10.05 31.74 1.56
C GLN A 6 -10.10 30.25 1.22
N ARG A 7 -10.47 29.40 2.17
CA ARG A 7 -10.65 27.95 1.92
C ARG A 7 -11.76 27.70 0.91
N GLU A 8 -12.87 28.44 1.03
CA GLU A 8 -14.00 28.30 0.12
C GLU A 8 -13.61 28.64 -1.33
N ILE A 9 -12.90 29.77 -1.53
CA ILE A 9 -12.40 30.19 -2.84
C ILE A 9 -11.40 29.16 -3.40
N ALA A 10 -10.45 28.68 -2.60
CA ALA A 10 -9.49 27.65 -3.03
C ALA A 10 -10.20 26.34 -3.43
N SER A 11 -11.20 25.92 -2.65
CA SER A 11 -11.99 24.72 -2.90
C SER A 11 -12.81 24.84 -4.19
N MET A 12 -13.42 26.00 -4.45
CA MET A 12 -14.12 26.28 -5.70
C MET A 12 -13.18 26.27 -6.90
N GLY A 13 -12.00 26.87 -6.77
CA GLY A 13 -10.97 26.87 -7.83
C GLY A 13 -10.50 25.47 -8.19
N GLY A 14 -10.22 24.62 -7.20
CA GLY A 14 -9.83 23.23 -7.42
C GLY A 14 -10.93 22.42 -8.13
N ARG A 15 -12.19 22.57 -7.71
CA ARG A 15 -13.33 21.93 -8.39
C ARG A 15 -13.52 22.43 -9.82
N ALA A 16 -13.34 23.73 -10.06
CA ALA A 16 -13.45 24.31 -11.40
C ALA A 16 -12.35 23.77 -12.33
N ALA A 17 -11.10 23.70 -11.86
CA ALA A 17 -9.98 23.15 -12.62
C ALA A 17 -10.18 21.67 -13.00
N HIS A 18 -10.70 20.85 -12.09
CA HIS A 18 -11.08 19.46 -12.42
C HIS A 18 -12.20 19.41 -13.46
N ARG A 19 -13.30 20.16 -13.27
CA ARG A 19 -14.40 20.17 -14.24
C ARG A 19 -14.00 20.68 -15.63
N SER A 20 -13.05 21.59 -15.71
CA SER A 20 -12.58 22.16 -16.98
C SER A 20 -11.46 21.34 -17.63
N GLY A 21 -11.05 20.20 -17.04
CA GLY A 21 -9.95 19.36 -17.54
C GLY A 21 -8.56 20.00 -17.42
N ASN A 22 -8.42 21.08 -16.64
CA ASN A 22 -7.14 21.76 -16.44
C ASN A 22 -6.38 21.20 -15.22
N ALA A 23 -7.04 20.41 -14.37
CA ALA A 23 -6.39 19.71 -13.28
C ALA A 23 -5.85 18.36 -13.75
N HIS A 24 -4.81 17.87 -13.07
CA HIS A 24 -4.31 16.52 -13.25
C HIS A 24 -5.35 15.50 -12.78
N GLU A 25 -5.63 14.50 -13.61
CA GLU A 25 -6.48 13.37 -13.27
C GLU A 25 -5.61 12.16 -12.95
N PHE A 26 -5.60 11.74 -11.69
CA PHE A 26 -4.92 10.51 -11.31
C PHE A 26 -5.73 9.31 -11.78
N ASP A 27 -5.19 8.59 -12.77
CA ASP A 27 -5.75 7.32 -13.18
C ASP A 27 -5.26 6.16 -12.29
N SER A 28 -5.94 5.02 -12.38
CA SER A 28 -5.61 3.84 -11.57
C SER A 28 -4.23 3.25 -11.88
N ASN A 29 -3.75 3.39 -13.13
CA ASN A 29 -2.44 2.90 -13.53
C ASN A 29 -1.33 3.80 -12.98
N GLU A 30 -1.52 5.11 -12.99
CA GLU A 30 -0.62 6.07 -12.38
C GLU A 30 -0.51 5.84 -10.88
N ALA A 31 -1.64 5.66 -10.17
CA ALA A 31 -1.64 5.34 -8.75
C ALA A 31 -0.88 4.03 -8.47
N ARG A 32 -1.08 3.00 -9.29
CA ARG A 32 -0.35 1.72 -9.18
C ARG A 32 1.14 1.89 -9.42
N ASN A 33 1.53 2.66 -10.43
CA ASN A 33 2.94 2.94 -10.74
C ASN A 33 3.62 3.75 -9.63
N ALA A 34 2.95 4.76 -9.10
CA ALA A 34 3.43 5.54 -7.96
C ALA A 34 3.60 4.65 -6.72
N GLY A 35 2.61 3.80 -6.42
CA GLY A 35 2.68 2.84 -5.32
C GLY A 35 3.84 1.85 -5.47
N ARG A 36 4.02 1.30 -6.68
CA ARG A 36 5.17 0.42 -7.00
C ARG A 36 6.50 1.14 -6.80
N LYS A 37 6.67 2.35 -7.34
CA LYS A 37 7.90 3.13 -7.20
C LYS A 37 8.19 3.47 -5.73
N GLY A 38 7.16 3.82 -4.95
CA GLY A 38 7.28 4.06 -3.52
C GLY A 38 7.71 2.79 -2.77
N GLY A 39 7.10 1.65 -3.06
CA GLY A 39 7.48 0.36 -2.49
C GLY A 39 8.91 -0.05 -2.84
N GLU A 40 9.33 0.12 -4.10
CA GLU A 40 10.70 -0.13 -4.56
C GLU A 40 11.72 0.78 -3.85
N ALA A 41 11.38 2.03 -3.57
CA ALA A 41 12.25 2.94 -2.85
C ALA A 41 12.41 2.54 -1.37
N VAL A 42 11.30 2.26 -0.67
CA VAL A 42 11.30 1.93 0.76
C VAL A 42 11.92 0.56 1.02
N SER A 43 11.65 -0.44 0.17
CA SER A 43 12.12 -1.82 0.34
C SER A 43 13.64 -1.98 0.25
N ARG A 44 14.37 -0.99 -0.29
CA ARG A 44 15.84 -1.00 -0.33
C ARG A 44 16.48 -0.93 1.06
N ASN A 45 15.81 -0.31 2.03
CA ASN A 45 16.29 -0.25 3.40
C ASN A 45 15.84 -1.50 4.18
N ARG A 46 16.70 -2.52 4.20
CA ARG A 46 16.39 -3.79 4.87
C ARG A 46 16.18 -3.65 6.37
N ASP A 47 16.95 -2.80 7.05
CA ASP A 47 16.85 -2.62 8.49
C ASP A 47 15.51 -1.97 8.87
N HIS A 48 15.08 -0.97 8.09
CA HIS A 48 13.76 -0.36 8.24
C HIS A 48 12.64 -1.37 8.01
N MET A 49 12.73 -2.17 6.94
CA MET A 49 11.75 -3.22 6.66
C MET A 49 11.70 -4.28 7.77
N ALA A 50 12.85 -4.70 8.27
CA ALA A 50 12.94 -5.65 9.39
C ALA A 50 12.33 -5.06 10.68
N SER A 51 12.53 -3.78 10.95
CA SER A 51 11.91 -3.10 12.09
C SER A 51 10.38 -3.05 11.98
N ILE A 52 9.84 -2.75 10.79
CA ILE A 52 8.39 -2.77 10.54
C ILE A 52 7.84 -4.19 10.72
N GLY A 53 8.50 -5.17 10.12
CA GLY A 53 8.11 -6.58 10.23
C GLY A 53 8.10 -7.08 11.68
N ARG A 54 9.12 -6.72 12.47
CA ARG A 54 9.19 -7.05 13.90
C ARG A 54 8.04 -6.44 14.68
N LYS A 55 7.78 -5.14 14.49
CA LYS A 55 6.68 -4.44 15.17
C LYS A 55 5.32 -5.03 14.81
N GLY A 56 5.11 -5.38 13.54
CA GLY A 56 3.89 -6.07 13.09
C GLY A 56 3.77 -7.46 13.74
N GLY A 57 4.87 -8.20 13.79
CA GLY A 57 4.97 -9.51 14.45
C GLY A 57 4.66 -9.45 15.95
N GLU A 58 5.18 -8.46 16.67
CA GLU A 58 4.91 -8.26 18.10
C GLU A 58 3.42 -8.11 18.38
N VAL A 59 2.70 -7.35 17.55
CA VAL A 59 1.25 -7.14 17.67
C VAL A 59 0.46 -8.45 17.51
N VAL A 60 0.86 -9.31 16.58
CA VAL A 60 0.12 -10.56 16.29
C VAL A 60 0.62 -11.78 17.09
N SER A 61 1.81 -11.70 17.67
CA SER A 61 2.47 -12.83 18.35
C SER A 61 1.77 -13.32 19.63
N GLY A 62 0.85 -12.52 20.18
CA GLY A 62 0.10 -12.88 21.37
C GLY A 62 -0.90 -14.04 21.17
N ASP A 63 -1.32 -14.31 19.93
CA ASP A 63 -2.29 -15.36 19.61
C ASP A 63 -1.61 -16.51 18.86
N ARG A 64 -1.31 -17.59 19.59
CA ARG A 64 -0.61 -18.76 19.04
C ARG A 64 -1.43 -19.51 18.00
N ASP A 65 -2.75 -19.57 18.15
CA ASP A 65 -3.62 -20.29 17.22
C ASP A 65 -3.73 -19.54 15.89
N HIS A 66 -3.81 -18.21 15.96
CA HIS A 66 -3.74 -17.33 14.80
C HIS A 66 -2.40 -17.47 14.06
N MET A 67 -1.28 -17.46 14.80
CA MET A 67 0.07 -17.62 14.22
C MET A 67 0.23 -18.98 13.55
N ALA A 68 -0.26 -20.06 14.17
CA ALA A 68 -0.24 -21.39 13.58
C ALA A 68 -1.07 -21.47 12.28
N ALA A 69 -2.24 -20.80 12.25
CA ALA A 69 -3.07 -20.74 11.05
C ALA A 69 -2.39 -19.99 9.89
N ILE A 70 -1.73 -18.86 10.18
CA ILE A 70 -0.94 -18.11 9.19
C ILE A 70 0.22 -18.97 8.66
N GLY A 71 0.96 -19.63 9.56
CA GLY A 71 2.07 -20.50 9.19
C GLY A 71 1.65 -21.64 8.27
N ARG A 72 0.55 -22.34 8.60
CA ARG A 72 -0.02 -23.39 7.75
C ARG A 72 -0.39 -22.85 6.37
N ARG A 73 -1.12 -21.73 6.32
CA ARG A 73 -1.53 -21.10 5.05
C ARG A 73 -0.33 -20.68 4.19
N GLY A 74 0.71 -20.11 4.80
CA GLY A 74 1.94 -19.72 4.10
C GLY A 74 2.71 -20.92 3.54
N GLY A 75 2.78 -22.01 4.30
CA GLY A 75 3.39 -23.27 3.85
C GLY A 75 2.63 -23.91 2.68
N GLU A 76 1.30 -23.93 2.74
CA GLU A 76 0.47 -24.45 1.65
C GLU A 76 0.59 -23.61 0.37
N ALA A 77 0.59 -22.29 0.48
CA ALA A 77 0.75 -21.40 -0.68
C ALA A 77 2.11 -21.62 -1.36
N SER A 78 3.18 -21.75 -0.57
CA SER A 78 4.53 -22.01 -1.08
C SER A 78 4.62 -23.37 -1.79
N ARG A 79 4.02 -24.42 -1.20
CA ARG A 79 3.97 -25.75 -1.81
C ARG A 79 3.17 -25.79 -3.11
N ARG A 80 2.09 -25.00 -3.22
CA ARG A 80 1.30 -24.91 -4.46
C ARG A 80 2.08 -24.26 -5.59
N VAL A 81 2.88 -23.23 -5.30
CA VAL A 81 3.75 -22.58 -6.30
C VAL A 81 4.83 -23.55 -6.79
N VAL A 82 5.49 -24.27 -5.86
CA VAL A 82 6.53 -25.26 -6.21
C VAL A 82 5.94 -26.39 -7.06
N ARG A 83 4.81 -26.97 -6.63
CA ARG A 83 4.16 -28.06 -7.38
C ARG A 83 3.63 -27.64 -8.75
N ALA A 84 3.21 -26.38 -8.91
CA ALA A 84 2.80 -25.85 -10.21
C ALA A 84 3.99 -25.62 -11.16
N ALA A 85 5.18 -25.37 -10.62
CA ALA A 85 6.42 -25.25 -11.40
C ALA A 85 6.98 -26.62 -11.85
N GLU A 86 6.73 -27.68 -11.09
CA GLU A 86 7.18 -29.06 -11.40
C GLU A 86 6.31 -29.78 -12.45
N LEU A 87 5.17 -29.20 -12.87
CA LEU A 87 4.22 -29.79 -13.81
C LEU A 87 4.22 -29.13 -15.21
N ASN A 88 5.19 -28.25 -15.49
CA ASN A 88 5.45 -27.65 -16.81
C ASN A 88 6.77 -28.16 -17.37
#